data_AF-A0AA37RJM1-F1
#
_entry.id   AF-A0AA37RJM1-F1
#
_cell.length_a   1.000
_cell.length_b   1.000
_cell.length_c   1.000
_cell.angle_alpha   90.00
_cell.angle_beta   90.00
_cell.angle_gamma   90.00
#
_symmetry.space_group_name_H-M   'P 1'
#
loop_
_entity.id
_entity.type
_entity.pdbx_description
1 polymer ?
#
loop_
_entity_poly.entity_id
_entity_poly.type
_entity_poly.pdbx_seq_one_letter_code
_entity_poly.pdbx_strand_id
1 'polypeptide(L)'
;MKVESSGSPAPLLDPVEGDTRTQAEVSEQARITAAVAEIAESRAAIEQAKGMLMMVYGIDEDTAFGLLRWQSQHHNVKLRLMAEQVRTDFTEASRVRPAVDRRTYDELFVTAHTRTGTPVMTDTVAEMAEHMTAVSTEA
;
A
#
# COMPACT_ATOMS: atom_id res chain seq x y z
N MET A 1 -48.49 9.17 68.65
CA MET A 1 -47.44 10.21 68.71
C MET A 1 -46.23 9.62 67.99
N LYS A 2 -46.20 9.70 66.66
CA LYS A 2 -45.44 10.67 65.83
C LYS A 2 -43.92 10.49 65.99
N VAL A 3 -43.27 9.99 64.95
CA VAL A 3 -42.11 10.58 64.23
C VAL A 3 -41.78 9.63 63.05
N GLU A 4 -42.12 9.99 61.81
CA GLU A 4 -41.26 10.65 60.81
C GLU A 4 -40.19 9.70 60.25
N SER A 5 -40.41 9.17 59.04
CA SER A 5 -39.88 9.71 57.78
C SER A 5 -38.35 9.73 57.75
N SER A 6 -37.76 8.77 57.04
CA SER A 6 -36.48 8.97 56.38
C SER A 6 -36.45 8.08 55.15
N GLY A 7 -36.85 8.65 54.02
CA GLY A 7 -36.54 8.08 52.72
C GLY A 7 -35.04 8.14 52.53
N SER A 8 -34.38 6.99 52.54
CA SER A 8 -33.02 6.89 52.03
C SER A 8 -33.13 7.01 50.50
N PRO A 9 -32.56 8.03 49.85
CA PRO A 9 -32.56 8.09 48.40
C PRO A 9 -31.74 6.90 47.89
N ALA A 10 -32.28 6.19 46.90
CA ALA A 10 -31.51 5.21 46.15
C ALA A 10 -30.20 5.88 45.67
N PRO A 11 -29.04 5.21 45.76
CA PRO A 11 -27.82 5.78 45.24
C PRO A 11 -28.03 6.09 43.76
N LEU A 12 -27.81 7.36 43.41
CA LEU A 12 -27.68 7.78 42.03
C LEU A 12 -26.55 6.93 41.44
N LEU A 13 -26.90 5.96 40.59
CA LEU A 13 -25.92 5.32 39.75
C LEU A 13 -25.33 6.43 38.89
N ASP A 14 -24.05 6.73 39.07
CA ASP A 14 -23.32 7.53 38.10
C ASP A 14 -23.60 6.95 36.71
N PRO A 15 -23.89 7.78 35.69
CA PRO A 15 -23.99 7.27 34.34
C PRO A 15 -22.68 6.58 34.03
N VAL A 16 -22.74 5.28 33.78
CA VAL A 16 -21.60 4.52 33.26
C VAL A 16 -21.23 5.21 31.95
N GLU A 17 -20.13 5.97 31.94
CA GLU A 17 -19.50 6.48 30.73
C GLU A 17 -18.93 5.30 29.94
N GLY A 18 -19.84 4.53 29.34
CA GLY A 18 -19.54 3.44 28.43
C GLY A 18 -19.31 4.00 27.05
N ASP A 19 -18.04 4.26 26.73
CA ASP A 19 -17.44 4.17 25.39
C ASP A 19 -18.30 4.70 24.22
N THR A 20 -18.70 5.97 24.24
CA THR A 20 -19.10 6.69 23.02
C THR A 20 -17.85 7.24 22.34
N ARG A 21 -16.96 6.36 21.88
CA ARG A 21 -16.01 6.74 20.83
C ARG A 21 -16.87 7.20 19.65
N THR A 22 -16.79 8.49 19.32
CA THR A 22 -17.70 9.06 18.33
C THR A 22 -17.51 8.34 17.00
N GLN A 23 -18.60 8.12 16.25
CA GLN A 23 -18.53 7.40 14.97
C GLN A 23 -17.51 8.02 14.00
N ALA A 24 -17.28 9.33 14.10
CA ALA A 24 -16.23 10.07 13.40
C ALA A 24 -14.82 9.60 13.78
N GLU A 25 -14.50 9.46 15.08
CA GLU A 25 -13.20 8.95 15.56
C GLU A 25 -12.98 7.48 15.16
N VAL A 26 -14.03 6.65 15.21
CA VAL A 26 -13.95 5.26 14.73
C VAL A 26 -13.68 5.21 13.22
N SER A 27 -14.34 6.06 12.43
CA SER A 27 -14.13 6.13 10.98
C SER A 27 -12.73 6.65 10.63
N GLU A 28 -12.21 7.63 11.37
CA GLU A 28 -10.87 8.15 11.17
C GLU A 28 -9.80 7.14 11.55
N GLN A 29 -9.96 6.48 12.70
CA GLN A 29 -9.06 5.41 13.13
C GLN A 29 -9.05 4.25 12.12
N ALA A 30 -10.21 3.90 11.54
CA ALA A 30 -10.30 2.89 10.49
C ALA A 30 -9.55 3.32 9.22
N ARG A 31 -9.67 4.58 8.80
CA ARG A 31 -8.92 5.14 7.65
C ARG A 31 -7.40 5.10 7.88
N ILE A 32 -6.94 5.54 9.05
CA ILE A 32 -5.51 5.51 9.41
C ILE A 32 -5.00 4.07 9.42
N THR A 33 -5.75 3.14 10.01
CA THR A 33 -5.38 1.72 10.08
C THR A 33 -5.28 1.12 8.68
N ALA A 34 -6.22 1.41 7.79
CA ALA A 34 -6.19 0.97 6.40
C ALA A 34 -4.97 1.52 5.65
N ALA A 35 -4.66 2.81 5.80
CA ALA A 35 -3.49 3.42 5.15
C ALA A 35 -2.17 2.80 5.64
N VAL A 36 -2.04 2.54 6.94
CA VAL A 36 -0.85 1.86 7.50
C VAL A 36 -0.73 0.44 6.95
N ALA A 37 -1.85 -0.29 6.85
CA ALA A 37 -1.87 -1.63 6.26
C ALA A 37 -1.44 -1.63 4.78
N GLU A 38 -1.93 -0.68 3.97
CA GLU A 38 -1.52 -0.54 2.58
C GLU A 38 -0.02 -0.24 2.44
N ILE A 39 0.53 0.63 3.30
CA ILE A 39 1.97 0.93 3.32
C ILE A 39 2.78 -0.32 3.70
N ALA A 40 2.32 -1.08 4.70
CA ALA A 40 2.98 -2.30 5.14
C ALA A 40 2.97 -3.37 4.05
N GLU A 41 1.84 -3.57 3.37
CA GLU A 41 1.70 -4.51 2.27
C GLU A 41 2.55 -4.09 1.06
N SER A 42 2.61 -2.79 0.78
CA SER A 42 3.53 -2.24 -0.22
C SER A 42 4.99 -2.57 0.08
N ARG A 43 5.41 -2.43 1.35
CA ARG A 43 6.78 -2.75 1.75
C ARG A 43 7.04 -4.25 1.63
N ALA A 44 6.10 -5.09 2.07
CA ALA A 44 6.24 -6.55 1.99
C ALA A 44 6.45 -7.04 0.54
N ALA A 45 5.66 -6.55 -0.42
CA ALA A 45 5.81 -6.94 -1.82
C ALA A 45 7.17 -6.55 -2.42
N ILE A 46 7.66 -5.35 -2.09
CA ILE A 46 8.96 -4.85 -2.54
C ILE A 46 10.10 -5.70 -1.97
N GLU A 47 10.07 -5.99 -0.67
CA GLU A 47 11.11 -6.81 -0.02
C GLU A 47 11.15 -8.24 -0.56
N GLN A 48 9.99 -8.85 -0.81
CA GLN A 48 9.91 -10.17 -1.43
C GLN A 48 10.49 -10.19 -2.85
N ALA A 49 10.14 -9.20 -3.67
CA ALA A 49 10.67 -9.09 -5.03
C ALA A 49 12.18 -8.86 -5.01
N LYS A 50 12.71 -8.02 -4.12
CA LYS A 50 14.16 -7.83 -3.93
C LYS A 50 14.85 -9.16 -3.61
N GLY A 51 14.36 -9.91 -2.63
CA GLY A 51 14.91 -11.21 -2.26
C GLY A 51 14.93 -12.21 -3.42
N MET A 52 13.86 -12.24 -4.23
CA MET A 52 13.81 -13.07 -5.43
C MET A 52 14.88 -12.67 -6.47
N LEU A 53 15.05 -11.37 -6.73
CA LEU A 53 16.07 -10.86 -7.66
C LEU A 53 17.48 -11.16 -7.17
N MET A 54 17.74 -11.03 -5.87
CA MET A 54 19.02 -11.39 -5.25
C MET A 54 19.33 -12.88 -5.49
N MET A 55 18.35 -13.76 -5.25
CA MET A 55 18.50 -15.21 -5.45
C MET A 55 18.73 -15.60 -6.92
N VAL A 56 18.01 -14.99 -7.86
CA VAL A 56 18.11 -15.31 -9.29
C VAL A 56 19.39 -14.76 -9.91
N TYR A 57 19.80 -13.54 -9.53
CA TYR A 57 20.88 -12.82 -10.20
C TYR A 57 22.21 -12.82 -9.44
N GLY A 58 22.23 -13.24 -8.17
CA GLY A 58 23.43 -13.23 -7.33
C GLY A 58 23.90 -11.81 -7.01
N ILE A 59 22.96 -10.90 -6.82
CA ILE A 59 23.20 -9.46 -6.56
C ILE A 59 22.85 -9.10 -5.13
N ASP A 60 23.35 -7.96 -4.66
CA ASP A 60 23.00 -7.41 -3.35
C ASP A 60 21.62 -6.73 -3.35
N GLU A 61 21.19 -6.34 -2.14
CA GLU A 61 19.89 -5.72 -1.88
C GLU A 61 19.71 -4.38 -2.60
N ASP A 62 20.76 -3.53 -2.58
CA ASP A 62 20.73 -2.21 -3.19
C ASP A 62 20.62 -2.29 -4.72
N THR A 63 21.35 -3.22 -5.34
CA THR A 63 21.29 -3.49 -6.77
C THR A 63 19.92 -4.07 -7.15
N ALA A 64 19.39 -5.01 -6.38
CA ALA A 64 18.05 -5.57 -6.62
C ALA A 64 16.97 -4.50 -6.55
N PHE A 65 17.04 -3.62 -5.55
CA PHE A 65 16.10 -2.50 -5.43
C PHE A 65 16.30 -1.46 -6.54
N GLY A 66 17.54 -1.22 -6.96
CA GLY A 66 17.89 -0.39 -8.10
C GLY A 66 17.23 -0.88 -9.40
N LEU A 67 17.27 -2.19 -9.66
CA LEU A 67 16.61 -2.79 -10.83
C LEU A 67 15.09 -2.58 -10.80
N LEU A 68 14.43 -2.84 -9.68
CA LEU A 68 12.98 -2.62 -9.54
C LEU A 68 12.61 -1.14 -9.76
N ARG A 69 13.37 -0.21 -9.16
CA ARG A 69 13.15 1.23 -9.37
C ARG A 69 13.33 1.62 -10.82
N TRP A 70 14.44 1.19 -11.44
CA TRP A 70 14.73 1.53 -12.83
C TRP A 70 13.60 1.05 -13.76
N GLN A 71 13.17 -0.21 -13.60
CA GLN A 71 12.09 -0.79 -14.39
C GLN A 71 10.74 -0.08 -14.16
N SER A 72 10.44 0.25 -12.90
CA SER A 72 9.25 1.01 -12.50
C SER A 72 9.23 2.41 -13.13
N GLN A 73 10.34 3.14 -13.09
CA GLN A 73 10.47 4.48 -13.65
C GLN A 73 10.44 4.46 -15.18
N HIS A 74 11.19 3.56 -15.79
CA HIS A 74 11.29 3.43 -17.25
C HIS A 74 9.94 3.16 -17.91
N HIS A 75 9.06 2.42 -17.23
CA HIS A 75 7.71 2.09 -17.72
C HIS A 75 6.60 2.88 -17.03
N ASN A 76 6.94 3.81 -16.13
CA ASN A 76 6.00 4.63 -15.38
C ASN A 76 4.90 3.81 -14.67
N VAL A 77 5.32 2.77 -13.97
CA VAL A 77 4.47 1.88 -13.18
C VAL A 77 4.79 2.08 -11.71
N LYS A 78 3.77 2.12 -10.85
CA LYS A 78 3.97 2.18 -9.40
C LYS A 78 4.88 1.04 -8.94
N LEU A 79 5.94 1.35 -8.19
CA LEU A 79 6.95 0.39 -7.74
C LEU A 79 6.35 -0.83 -7.03
N ARG A 80 5.29 -0.62 -6.23
CA ARG A 80 4.52 -1.71 -5.61
C ARG A 80 3.96 -2.69 -6.63
N LEU A 81 3.27 -2.19 -7.67
CA LEU A 81 2.67 -3.03 -8.71
C LEU A 81 3.74 -3.77 -9.52
N MET A 82 4.88 -3.11 -9.79
CA MET A 82 6.03 -3.75 -10.42
C MET A 82 6.55 -4.92 -9.57
N ALA A 83 6.75 -4.70 -8.26
CA ALA A 83 7.21 -5.72 -7.35
C ALA A 83 6.23 -6.90 -7.22
N GLU A 84 4.92 -6.62 -7.13
CA GLU A 84 3.87 -7.64 -7.11
C GLU A 84 3.85 -8.49 -8.38
N GLN A 85 4.01 -7.86 -9.54
CA GLN A 85 4.04 -8.56 -10.81
C GLN A 85 5.27 -9.45 -10.94
N VAL A 86 6.46 -8.93 -10.60
CA VAL A 86 7.70 -9.71 -10.59
C VAL A 86 7.57 -10.92 -9.66
N ARG A 87 7.07 -10.71 -8.44
CA ARG A 87 6.83 -11.79 -7.47
C ARG A 87 5.90 -12.86 -8.04
N THR A 88 4.81 -12.44 -8.67
CA THR A 88 3.81 -13.34 -9.26
C THR A 88 4.43 -14.16 -10.41
N ASP A 89 5.06 -13.48 -11.36
CA ASP A 89 5.68 -14.10 -12.53
C ASP A 89 6.76 -15.12 -12.14
N PHE A 90 7.62 -14.77 -11.18
CA PHE A 90 8.72 -15.63 -10.75
C PHE A 90 8.20 -16.86 -9.99
N THR A 91 7.16 -16.69 -9.18
CA THR A 91 6.49 -17.78 -8.48
C THR A 91 5.87 -18.76 -9.48
N GLU A 92 5.10 -18.25 -10.44
CA GLU A 92 4.44 -19.09 -11.45
C GLU A 92 5.47 -19.82 -12.33
N ALA A 93 6.54 -19.13 -12.74
CA ALA A 93 7.62 -19.76 -13.51
C ALA A 93 8.22 -20.96 -12.75
N SER A 94 8.50 -20.80 -11.46
CA SER A 94 9.07 -21.84 -10.60
C SER A 94 8.12 -23.01 -10.33
N ARG A 95 6.80 -22.79 -10.39
CA ARG A 95 5.79 -23.84 -10.23
C ARG A 95 5.68 -24.73 -11.48
N VAL A 96 5.73 -24.12 -12.66
CA VAL A 96 5.52 -24.82 -13.93
C VAL A 96 6.77 -25.60 -14.35
N ARG A 97 7.97 -25.14 -13.96
CA ARG A 97 9.24 -25.76 -14.36
C ARG A 97 10.12 -26.05 -13.13
N PRO A 98 10.53 -27.31 -12.90
CA PRO A 98 11.42 -27.67 -11.79
C PRO A 98 12.78 -26.95 -11.81
N ALA A 99 13.25 -26.50 -12.98
CA ALA A 99 14.47 -25.71 -13.15
C ALA A 99 14.22 -24.62 -14.19
N VAL A 100 13.90 -23.41 -13.72
CA VAL A 100 13.76 -22.23 -14.58
C VAL A 100 15.15 -21.67 -14.88
N ASP A 101 15.47 -21.47 -16.15
CA ASP A 101 16.73 -20.83 -16.53
C ASP A 101 16.71 -19.31 -16.27
N ARG A 102 17.88 -18.71 -16.12
CA ARG A 102 18.03 -17.26 -15.88
C ARG A 102 17.36 -16.44 -16.98
N ARG A 103 17.47 -16.88 -18.23
CA ARG A 103 16.87 -16.22 -19.40
C ARG A 103 15.37 -16.05 -19.25
N THR A 104 14.67 -17.07 -18.75
CA THR A 104 13.23 -16.96 -18.49
C THR A 104 12.94 -15.86 -17.46
N TYR A 105 13.70 -15.81 -16.37
CA TYR A 105 13.51 -14.76 -15.36
C TYR A 105 13.82 -13.37 -15.93
N ASP A 106 14.85 -13.25 -16.77
CA ASP A 106 15.18 -12.00 -17.47
C ASP A 106 13.97 -11.55 -18.34
N GLU A 107 13.43 -12.44 -19.16
CA GLU A 107 12.27 -12.17 -20.04
C GLU A 107 11.02 -11.77 -19.23
N LEU A 108 10.75 -12.45 -18.12
CA LEU A 108 9.65 -12.11 -17.22
C LEU A 108 9.85 -10.73 -16.59
N PHE A 109 11.06 -10.43 -16.11
CA PHE A 109 11.37 -9.16 -15.46
C PHE A 109 11.24 -7.97 -16.43
N VAL A 110 11.84 -8.05 -17.62
CA VAL A 110 11.81 -6.94 -18.59
C VAL A 110 10.40 -6.69 -19.14
N THR A 111 9.53 -7.71 -19.15
CA THR A 111 8.14 -7.57 -19.64
C THR A 111 7.11 -7.38 -18.51
N ALA A 112 7.51 -7.37 -17.24
CA ALA A 112 6.58 -7.32 -16.10
C ALA A 112 5.59 -6.13 -16.19
N HIS A 113 6.06 -4.96 -16.63
CA HIS A 113 5.21 -3.77 -16.81
C HIS A 113 4.00 -3.98 -17.75
N THR A 114 4.08 -4.92 -18.69
CA THR A 114 2.96 -5.21 -19.62
C THR A 114 1.82 -5.97 -18.94
N ARG A 115 2.06 -6.54 -17.76
CA ARG A 115 1.11 -7.31 -16.96
C ARG A 115 0.63 -6.59 -15.71
N THR A 116 1.22 -5.44 -15.39
CA THR A 116 0.68 -4.56 -14.35
C THR A 116 -0.57 -3.88 -14.89
N GLY A 117 -1.76 -4.26 -14.39
CA GLY A 117 -3.03 -3.68 -14.83
C GLY A 117 -3.02 -2.16 -14.76
N THR A 118 -3.55 -1.51 -15.82
CA THR A 118 -3.65 -0.07 -16.12
C THR A 118 -2.64 0.87 -15.43
N PRO A 119 -1.75 1.56 -16.16
CA PRO A 119 -0.81 2.51 -15.57
C PRO A 119 -1.55 3.66 -14.88
N VAL A 120 -1.60 3.65 -13.55
CA VAL A 120 -2.13 4.77 -12.77
C VAL A 120 -1.05 5.85 -12.68
N MET A 121 -0.97 6.69 -13.71
CA MET A 121 -0.42 8.05 -13.63
C MET A 121 -1.60 9.04 -13.63
N THR A 122 -2.46 8.96 -12.61
CA THR A 122 -3.54 9.93 -12.39
C THR A 122 -3.06 11.10 -11.52
N ASP A 123 -2.00 11.80 -11.93
CA ASP A 123 -1.77 13.15 -11.38
C ASP A 123 -1.08 14.11 -12.36
N THR A 124 -0.31 13.62 -13.33
CA THR A 124 0.44 14.55 -14.20
C THR A 124 -0.45 15.34 -15.18
N VAL A 125 -1.58 14.80 -15.64
CA VAL A 125 -2.44 15.51 -16.60
C VAL A 125 -3.32 16.57 -15.91
N ALA A 126 -3.68 16.36 -14.64
CA ALA A 126 -4.43 17.34 -13.85
C ALA A 126 -3.53 18.49 -13.38
N GLU A 127 -2.32 18.19 -12.89
CA GLU A 127 -1.34 19.21 -12.47
C GLU A 127 -0.80 20.03 -13.66
N MET A 128 -0.56 19.40 -14.82
CA MET A 128 -0.17 20.15 -16.04
C MET A 128 -1.30 21.06 -16.53
N ALA A 129 -2.57 20.66 -16.39
CA ALA A 129 -3.71 21.49 -16.75
C ALA A 129 -3.90 22.67 -15.80
N GLU A 130 -3.69 22.49 -14.50
CA GLU A 130 -3.76 23.58 -13.51
C GLU A 130 -2.62 24.60 -13.70
N HIS A 131 -1.38 24.14 -13.89
CA HIS A 131 -0.23 25.04 -14.10
C HIS A 131 -0.27 25.75 -15.47
N MET A 132 -0.82 25.13 -16.52
CA MET A 132 -0.94 25.78 -17.83
C MET A 132 -2.08 26.82 -17.88
N THR A 133 -3.09 26.68 -17.01
CA THR A 133 -4.18 27.65 -16.88
C THR A 133 -3.76 28.88 -16.06
N ALA A 134 -2.92 28.70 -15.02
CA ALA A 134 -2.43 29.79 -14.17
C ALA A 134 -1.45 30.73 -14.89
N VAL A 135 -0.65 30.24 -15.84
CA VAL A 135 0.36 31.04 -16.57
C VAL A 135 -0.26 31.90 -17.69
N SER A 136 -1.51 31.65 -18.10
CA SER A 136 -2.17 32.40 -19.18
C SER A 136 -3.02 33.58 -18.71
N THR A 137 -3.06 33.89 -17.41
CA THR A 137 -3.75 35.07 -16.84
C THR A 137 -2.74 36.03 -16.21
N GLU A 138 -1.67 36.40 -16.91
CA GLU A 138 -0.81 37.52 -16.48
C GLU A 138 0.01 38.14 -17.64
N ALA A 139 -0.45 37.99 -18.89
CA ALA A 139 0.15 38.66 -20.05
C ALA A 139 -0.90 39.42 -20.86
#